data_AF-A0AB74BYS3-F1
#
_entry.id   AF-A0AB74BYS3-F1
#
_cell.length_a   1.000
_cell.length_b   1.000
_cell.length_c   1.000
_cell.angle_alpha   90.00
_cell.angle_beta   90.00
_cell.angle_gamma   90.00
#
_symmetry.space_group_name_H-M   'P 1'
#
loop_
_entity.id
_entity.type
_entity.pdbx_description
1 polymer ?
#
loop_
_entity_poly.entity_id
_entity_poly.type
_entity_poly.pdbx_seq_one_letter_code
_entity_poly.pdbx_strand_id
1 'polypeptide(L)'
;MVLRLFRRQARYGAATSLETLAVVDDEWSGSVFTLEICYAVYWTLLAAIWGLASEYPTPSRLMHQSLSHNTTRKKQFEEFRPMCSEQLRSTLVYEKIASYFQRMEFLNSPDIQEIFSNNSLGQDVPAMPVFVYKCRHDEASPTVDNDNLVSWYCREGARIHYRMQTQESHRSLALTGILQDLAWSKERFNGLVMPEGCQNSIHSFASTDFDALAFLGETAVGAIERQLGVDLPSLII
;
A
#
# COMPACT_ATOMS: atom_id res chain seq x y z
N MET A 1 -9.94 0.48 -0.91
CA MET A 1 -10.74 -0.70 -1.32
C MET A 1 -10.10 -2.02 -0.89
N VAL A 2 -8.78 -2.19 -1.05
CA VAL A 2 -8.05 -3.42 -0.68
C VAL A 2 -8.07 -3.71 0.84
N LEU A 3 -7.90 -2.70 1.70
CA LEU A 3 -8.07 -2.78 3.16
C LEU A 3 -9.41 -3.41 3.58
N ARG A 4 -10.50 -2.97 2.95
CA ARG A 4 -11.86 -3.49 3.21
C ARG A 4 -12.01 -4.93 2.74
N LEU A 5 -11.34 -5.34 1.66
CA LEU A 5 -11.34 -6.73 1.18
C LEU A 5 -10.58 -7.63 2.15
N PHE A 6 -9.35 -7.28 2.52
CA PHE A 6 -8.57 -8.01 3.52
C PHE A 6 -9.33 -8.15 4.84
N ARG A 7 -9.93 -7.06 5.33
CA ARG A 7 -10.73 -7.05 6.56
C ARG A 7 -11.99 -7.92 6.45
N ARG A 8 -12.71 -7.85 5.33
CA ARG A 8 -13.86 -8.74 5.07
C ARG A 8 -13.41 -10.20 4.99
N GLN A 9 -12.23 -10.47 4.46
CA GLN A 9 -11.70 -11.81 4.30
C GLN A 9 -11.21 -12.38 5.64
N ALA A 10 -10.54 -11.58 6.47
CA ALA A 10 -10.20 -11.94 7.84
C ALA A 10 -11.44 -12.20 8.70
N ARG A 11 -12.53 -11.44 8.51
CA ARG A 11 -13.79 -11.60 9.25
C ARG A 11 -14.72 -12.70 8.72
N TYR A 12 -14.76 -12.93 7.42
CA TYR A 12 -15.79 -13.75 6.74
C TYR A 12 -15.24 -14.86 5.83
N GLY A 13 -13.93 -14.98 5.66
CA GLY A 13 -13.26 -15.88 4.70
C GLY A 13 -13.25 -17.37 5.06
N ALA A 14 -13.89 -17.79 6.15
CA ALA A 14 -13.91 -19.20 6.57
C ALA A 14 -14.77 -20.13 5.68
N ALA A 15 -15.45 -19.60 4.64
CA ALA A 15 -16.51 -20.33 3.92
C ALA A 15 -16.13 -20.84 2.51
N THR A 16 -14.91 -20.65 2.02
CA THR A 16 -14.49 -21.14 0.69
C THR A 16 -13.41 -22.20 0.81
N SER A 17 -13.62 -23.36 0.17
CA SER A 17 -12.72 -24.53 0.15
C SER A 17 -11.39 -24.32 -0.60
N LEU A 18 -11.04 -23.07 -0.91
CA LEU A 18 -9.78 -22.65 -1.50
C LEU A 18 -9.05 -21.87 -0.41
N GLU A 19 -7.82 -22.29 -0.08
CA GLU A 19 -6.93 -21.52 0.78
C GLU A 19 -6.84 -20.10 0.23
N THR A 20 -7.48 -19.20 0.96
CA THR A 20 -7.60 -17.82 0.54
C THR A 20 -6.30 -17.14 0.89
N LEU A 21 -5.60 -16.54 -0.08
CA LEU A 21 -4.31 -15.91 0.15
C LEU A 21 -4.47 -14.41 0.34
N ALA A 22 -3.60 -13.83 1.17
CA ALA A 22 -3.50 -12.39 1.26
C ALA A 22 -2.06 -11.92 1.19
N VAL A 23 -1.89 -10.79 0.52
CA VAL A 23 -0.60 -10.19 0.21
C VAL A 23 -0.68 -8.76 0.66
N VAL A 24 0.33 -8.32 1.40
CA VAL A 24 0.48 -6.94 1.83
C VAL A 24 1.73 -6.39 1.16
N ASP A 25 1.52 -5.43 0.26
CA ASP A 25 2.58 -4.72 -0.44
C ASP A 25 3.23 -3.63 0.44
N ASP A 26 4.29 -3.02 -0.09
CA ASP A 26 5.11 -2.01 0.59
C ASP A 26 4.44 -0.63 0.71
N GLU A 27 3.31 -0.40 0.05
CA GLU A 27 2.54 0.85 0.13
C GLU A 27 1.71 0.95 1.42
N TRP A 28 1.61 -0.12 2.21
CA TRP A 28 0.73 -0.17 3.39
C TRP A 28 1.38 0.41 4.64
N SER A 29 1.06 1.68 4.94
CA SER A 29 1.20 2.20 6.29
C SER A 29 0.06 1.64 7.17
N GLY A 30 0.39 0.87 8.20
CA GLY A 30 -0.54 0.36 9.22
C GLY A 30 -1.32 1.46 9.95
N SER A 31 -0.87 2.71 9.83
CA SER A 31 -1.61 3.91 10.19
C SER A 31 -2.04 4.66 8.92
N VAL A 32 -3.31 5.08 8.83
CA VAL A 32 -3.82 5.77 7.63
C VAL A 32 -3.04 7.07 7.37
N PHE A 33 -2.46 7.74 8.37
CA PHE A 33 -1.48 8.82 8.17
C PHE A 33 -0.67 9.04 9.47
N THR A 34 0.60 8.64 9.52
CA THR A 34 1.56 9.26 10.44
C THR A 34 2.16 10.49 9.77
N LEU A 35 1.86 11.66 10.33
CA LEU A 35 2.24 13.00 9.86
C LEU A 35 3.73 13.32 10.10
N GLU A 36 4.63 12.38 9.79
CA GLU A 36 6.09 12.57 9.93
C GLU A 36 6.85 12.05 8.70
N ILE A 37 6.59 12.62 7.52
CA ILE A 37 7.55 12.56 6.41
C ILE A 37 7.59 13.91 5.69
N CYS A 38 8.62 14.67 6.02
CA CYS A 38 9.00 15.88 5.31
C CYS A 38 9.61 15.49 3.94
N TYR A 39 8.89 15.78 2.87
CA TYR A 39 9.32 16.11 1.49
C TYR A 39 9.16 15.10 0.34
N ALA A 40 8.88 13.80 0.54
CA ALA A 40 8.83 12.87 -0.60
C ALA A 40 7.42 12.43 -1.05
N VAL A 41 6.42 12.36 -0.16
CA VAL A 41 5.13 11.67 -0.43
C VAL A 41 3.92 12.48 0.02
N TYR A 42 3.88 13.77 -0.34
CA TYR A 42 2.75 14.64 0.01
C TYR A 42 1.58 14.60 -0.98
N TRP A 43 1.82 14.21 -2.24
CA TRP A 43 0.77 14.19 -3.26
C TRP A 43 -0.26 13.07 -3.03
N THR A 44 0.16 11.94 -2.45
CA THR A 44 -0.73 10.81 -2.07
C THR A 44 -1.71 11.21 -0.98
N LEU A 45 -1.33 12.10 -0.05
CA LEU A 45 -2.25 12.66 0.94
C LEU A 45 -3.43 13.37 0.27
N LEU A 46 -3.16 14.16 -0.78
CA LEU A 46 -4.20 14.90 -1.50
C LEU A 46 -5.12 13.92 -2.27
N ALA A 47 -4.55 12.88 -2.87
CA ALA A 47 -5.32 11.79 -3.48
C ALA A 47 -6.21 11.06 -2.46
N ALA A 48 -5.67 10.77 -1.27
CA ALA A 48 -6.40 10.07 -0.22
C ALA A 48 -7.51 10.92 0.40
N ILE A 49 -7.28 12.22 0.59
CA ILE A 49 -8.33 13.17 1.01
C ILE A 49 -9.48 13.14 0.00
N TRP A 50 -9.19 13.22 -1.31
CA TRP A 50 -10.21 13.12 -2.36
C TRP A 50 -10.91 11.76 -2.37
N GLY A 51 -10.16 10.66 -2.19
CA GLY A 51 -10.71 9.30 -2.12
C GLY A 51 -11.70 9.14 -0.97
N LEU A 52 -11.32 9.59 0.24
CA LEU A 52 -12.19 9.55 1.41
C LEU A 52 -13.38 10.51 1.29
N ALA A 53 -13.18 11.70 0.74
CA ALA A 53 -14.25 12.64 0.46
C ALA A 53 -15.25 12.12 -0.59
N SER A 54 -14.81 11.24 -1.49
CA SER A 54 -15.70 10.61 -2.48
C SER A 54 -16.52 9.47 -1.88
N GLU A 55 -16.00 8.79 -0.86
CA GLU A 55 -16.65 7.66 -0.20
C GLU A 55 -17.56 8.07 0.97
N TYR A 56 -17.18 9.12 1.71
CA TYR A 56 -17.82 9.49 2.98
C TYR A 56 -18.28 10.97 2.96
N PRO A 57 -19.57 11.25 3.25
CA PRO A 57 -20.09 12.62 3.28
C PRO A 57 -19.41 13.53 4.30
N THR A 58 -19.03 13.00 5.47
CA THR A 58 -18.41 13.80 6.54
C THR A 58 -17.02 14.33 6.16
N PRO A 59 -16.06 13.51 5.70
CA PRO A 59 -14.81 14.00 5.09
C PRO A 59 -15.02 14.97 3.94
N SER A 60 -15.99 14.74 3.06
CA SER A 60 -16.30 15.69 1.97
C SER A 60 -16.62 17.07 2.51
N ARG A 61 -17.56 17.16 3.46
CA ARG A 61 -17.97 18.42 4.08
C ARG A 61 -16.80 19.11 4.80
N LEU A 62 -16.05 18.36 5.62
CA LEU A 62 -14.93 18.91 6.41
C LEU A 62 -13.76 19.37 5.53
N MET A 63 -13.46 18.63 4.45
CA MET A 63 -12.49 19.01 3.44
C MET A 63 -12.90 20.33 2.78
N HIS A 64 -14.14 20.43 2.26
CA HIS A 64 -14.62 21.64 1.59
C HIS A 64 -14.67 22.87 2.51
N GLN A 65 -15.01 22.69 3.80
CA GLN A 65 -14.97 23.75 4.81
C GLN A 65 -13.54 24.24 5.11
N SER A 66 -12.55 23.36 4.93
CA SER A 66 -11.15 23.63 5.23
C SER A 66 -10.36 24.17 4.03
N LEU A 67 -10.94 24.25 2.83
CA LEU A 67 -10.25 24.74 1.62
C LEU A 67 -9.80 26.19 1.75
N SER A 68 -8.65 26.52 1.14
CA SER A 68 -8.08 27.86 1.12
C SER A 68 -9.11 28.95 0.73
N HIS A 69 -9.04 30.11 1.39
CA HIS A 69 -9.82 31.29 0.99
C HIS A 69 -9.34 31.89 -0.35
N ASN A 70 -8.13 31.54 -0.80
CA ASN A 70 -7.63 31.94 -2.10
C ASN A 70 -8.38 31.20 -3.20
N THR A 71 -9.14 31.95 -4.01
CA THR A 71 -9.99 31.41 -5.09
C THR A 71 -9.19 30.65 -6.15
N THR A 72 -7.97 31.09 -6.47
CA THR A 72 -7.07 30.39 -7.39
C THR A 72 -6.68 29.02 -6.83
N ARG A 73 -6.24 28.96 -5.57
CA ARG A 73 -5.86 27.70 -4.91
C ARG A 73 -7.06 26.74 -4.81
N LYS A 74 -8.24 27.26 -4.48
CA LYS A 74 -9.47 26.47 -4.43
C LYS A 74 -9.82 25.89 -5.80
N LYS A 75 -9.67 26.67 -6.88
CA LYS A 75 -9.91 26.18 -8.24
C LYS A 75 -8.90 25.10 -8.65
N GLN A 76 -7.61 25.31 -8.38
CA GLN A 76 -6.56 24.32 -8.63
C GLN A 76 -6.84 23.00 -7.90
N PHE A 77 -7.31 23.07 -6.65
CA PHE A 77 -7.63 21.88 -5.86
C PHE A 77 -8.69 20.99 -6.54
N GLU A 78 -9.71 21.59 -7.16
CA GLU A 78 -10.75 20.88 -7.91
C GLU A 78 -10.23 20.30 -9.24
N GLU A 79 -9.23 20.95 -9.86
CA GLU A 79 -8.58 20.46 -11.09
C GLU A 79 -7.78 19.17 -10.87
N PHE A 80 -7.39 18.87 -9.62
CA PHE A 80 -6.68 17.64 -9.28
C PHE A 80 -7.59 16.40 -9.24
N ARG A 81 -8.90 16.59 -9.01
CA ARG A 81 -9.86 15.48 -8.84
C ARG A 81 -9.86 14.45 -9.99
N PRO A 82 -9.85 14.83 -11.28
CA PRO A 82 -9.84 13.86 -12.38
C PRO A 82 -8.44 13.32 -12.73
N MET A 83 -7.37 13.77 -12.08
CA MET A 83 -6.00 13.37 -12.43
C MET A 83 -5.70 11.95 -11.97
N CYS A 84 -5.06 11.16 -12.84
CA CYS A 84 -4.48 9.87 -12.46
C CYS A 84 -3.18 10.07 -11.65
N SER A 85 -2.73 9.02 -10.94
CA SER A 85 -1.58 9.05 -10.03
C SER A 85 -0.34 9.77 -10.61
N GLU A 86 0.10 9.40 -11.81
CA GLU A 86 1.30 9.99 -12.43
C GLU A 86 1.12 11.47 -12.81
N GLN A 87 -0.06 11.85 -13.27
CA GLN A 87 -0.39 13.25 -13.59
C GLN A 87 -0.46 14.09 -12.30
N LEU A 88 -1.04 13.55 -11.25
CA LEU A 88 -1.13 14.22 -9.96
C LEU A 88 0.27 14.39 -9.33
N ARG A 89 1.09 13.34 -9.38
CA ARG A 89 2.49 13.36 -8.93
C ARG A 89 3.30 14.44 -9.64
N SER A 90 3.28 14.45 -10.97
CA SER A 90 4.02 15.43 -11.78
C SER A 90 3.56 16.87 -11.54
N THR A 91 2.27 17.07 -11.28
CA THR A 91 1.70 18.39 -10.98
C THR A 91 2.07 18.87 -9.57
N LEU A 92 2.07 17.97 -8.58
CA LEU A 92 2.22 18.32 -7.17
C LEU A 92 3.64 18.19 -6.61
N VAL A 93 4.61 17.71 -7.40
CA VAL A 93 5.98 17.41 -6.94
C VAL A 93 6.69 18.59 -6.24
N TYR A 94 6.37 19.83 -6.63
CA TYR A 94 6.94 21.05 -6.02
C TYR A 94 5.90 21.91 -5.28
N GLU A 95 4.66 21.42 -5.17
CA GLU A 95 3.57 22.17 -4.55
C GLU A 95 3.48 21.92 -3.05
N LYS A 96 3.23 22.99 -2.29
CA LYS A 96 2.95 22.87 -0.86
C LYS A 96 1.48 22.48 -0.68
N ILE A 97 1.21 21.21 -0.40
CA ILE A 97 -0.15 20.66 -0.24
C ILE A 97 -0.98 21.45 0.80
N ALA A 98 -0.36 21.82 1.92
CA ALA A 98 -1.01 22.62 2.95
C ALA A 98 -1.54 23.98 2.43
N SER A 99 -1.02 24.51 1.31
CA SER A 99 -1.48 25.78 0.73
C SER A 99 -2.88 25.71 0.10
N TYR A 100 -3.37 24.51 -0.21
CA TYR A 100 -4.72 24.28 -0.72
C TYR A 100 -5.79 24.32 0.38
N PHE A 101 -5.36 24.32 1.64
CA PHE A 101 -6.22 24.35 2.82
C PHE A 101 -5.91 25.59 3.66
N GLN A 102 -6.91 26.10 4.39
CA GLN A 102 -6.68 27.10 5.44
C GLN A 102 -6.03 26.45 6.66
N ARG A 103 -6.46 25.23 6.96
CA ARG A 103 -6.15 24.44 8.14
C ARG A 103 -6.26 22.95 7.77
N MET A 104 -5.29 22.15 8.18
CA MET A 104 -5.27 20.70 7.96
C MET A 104 -5.76 19.91 9.19
N GLU A 105 -6.05 20.62 10.28
CA GLU A 105 -6.48 20.08 11.57
C GLU A 105 -7.83 19.35 11.49
N PHE A 106 -8.60 19.54 10.42
CA PHE A 106 -9.81 18.74 10.18
C PHE A 106 -9.49 17.24 10.07
N LEU A 107 -8.28 16.87 9.64
CA LEU A 107 -7.81 15.48 9.63
C LEU A 107 -7.73 14.88 11.04
N ASN A 108 -7.62 15.71 12.07
CA ASN A 108 -7.57 15.30 13.48
C ASN A 108 -8.95 15.37 14.16
N SER A 109 -10.02 15.70 13.42
CA SER A 109 -11.36 15.71 14.00
C SER A 109 -11.80 14.28 14.37
N PRO A 110 -12.61 14.11 15.44
CA PRO A 110 -13.07 12.80 15.88
C PRO A 110 -13.71 11.97 14.76
N ASP A 111 -14.54 12.60 13.92
CA ASP A 111 -15.19 11.94 12.79
C ASP A 111 -14.18 11.37 11.77
N ILE A 112 -13.12 12.13 11.47
CA ILE A 112 -12.07 11.66 10.53
C ILE A 112 -11.22 10.57 11.18
N GLN A 113 -10.87 10.73 12.45
CA GLN A 113 -10.07 9.74 13.18
C GLN A 113 -10.81 8.40 13.33
N GLU A 114 -12.14 8.44 13.52
CA GLU A 114 -12.96 7.24 13.49
C GLU A 114 -12.94 6.57 12.11
N ILE A 115 -13.05 7.35 11.03
CA ILE A 115 -12.94 6.82 9.67
C ILE A 115 -11.55 6.23 9.43
N PHE A 116 -10.48 6.90 9.83
CA PHE A 116 -9.12 6.37 9.72
C PHE A 116 -8.99 5.05 10.49
N SER A 117 -9.41 5.02 11.75
CA SER A 117 -9.43 3.80 12.57
C SER A 117 -10.22 2.68 11.88
N ASN A 118 -11.39 2.97 11.33
CA ASN A 118 -12.21 1.97 10.63
C ASN A 118 -11.59 1.45 9.32
N ASN A 119 -10.65 2.20 8.74
CA ASN A 119 -9.93 1.78 7.53
C ASN A 119 -8.51 1.30 7.82
N SER A 120 -8.03 1.30 9.07
CA SER A 120 -6.72 0.76 9.45
C SER A 120 -6.72 -0.78 9.56
N LEU A 121 -5.54 -1.38 9.41
CA LEU A 121 -5.28 -2.79 9.74
C LEU A 121 -5.05 -3.00 11.24
N GLY A 122 -4.81 -4.25 11.65
CA GLY A 122 -4.47 -4.59 13.04
C GLY A 122 -5.67 -4.64 13.99
N GLN A 123 -6.88 -4.76 13.44
CA GLN A 123 -8.12 -4.90 14.21
C GLN A 123 -8.73 -6.30 14.14
N ASP A 124 -8.35 -7.08 13.12
CA ASP A 124 -8.84 -8.43 12.86
C ASP A 124 -7.64 -9.30 12.47
N VAL A 125 -7.57 -10.52 13.01
CA VAL A 125 -6.44 -11.43 12.77
C VAL A 125 -6.74 -12.29 11.54
N PRO A 126 -5.84 -12.33 10.53
CA PRO A 126 -6.07 -13.16 9.36
C PRO A 126 -5.94 -14.65 9.72
N ALA A 127 -6.95 -15.45 9.36
CA ALA A 127 -6.91 -16.90 9.50
C ALA A 127 -6.08 -17.59 8.38
N MET A 128 -5.91 -16.89 7.27
CA MET A 128 -5.13 -17.33 6.13
C MET A 128 -3.64 -17.02 6.27
N PRO A 129 -2.77 -17.74 5.52
CA PRO A 129 -1.40 -17.32 5.31
C PRO A 129 -1.33 -15.93 4.67
N VAL A 130 -0.42 -15.09 5.16
CA VAL A 130 -0.17 -13.75 4.61
C VAL A 130 1.29 -13.59 4.25
N PHE A 131 1.55 -13.10 3.05
CA PHE A 131 2.88 -12.66 2.63
C PHE A 131 2.98 -11.14 2.77
N VAL A 132 4.06 -10.68 3.40
CA VAL A 132 4.35 -9.25 3.57
C VAL A 132 5.77 -9.02 3.07
N TYR A 133 5.97 -8.02 2.23
CA TYR A 133 7.30 -7.60 1.80
C TYR A 133 7.51 -6.11 2.04
N LYS A 134 8.75 -5.70 2.38
CA LYS A 134 9.08 -4.30 2.69
C LYS A 134 10.58 -4.04 2.52
N CYS A 135 10.97 -2.87 2.00
CA CYS A 135 12.37 -2.50 1.96
C CYS A 135 12.77 -1.66 3.18
N ARG A 136 13.99 -1.89 3.66
CA ARG A 136 14.54 -1.22 4.86
C ARG A 136 14.66 0.28 4.68
N HIS A 137 15.03 0.72 3.48
CA HIS A 137 15.32 2.11 3.17
C HIS A 137 14.21 2.71 2.29
N ASP A 138 12.96 2.30 2.51
CA ASP A 138 11.80 2.82 1.81
C ASP A 138 11.67 4.33 2.03
N GLU A 139 11.79 5.09 0.94
CA GLU A 139 11.73 6.55 0.96
C GLU A 139 10.29 7.09 1.04
N ALA A 140 9.29 6.23 0.87
CA ALA A 140 7.90 6.60 0.75
C ALA A 140 7.06 6.27 1.99
N SER A 141 7.27 5.10 2.59
CA SER A 141 6.54 4.67 3.78
C SER A 141 7.48 3.97 4.80
N PRO A 142 7.50 4.41 6.07
CA PRO A 142 8.39 3.87 7.09
C PRO A 142 8.12 2.40 7.39
N THR A 143 9.17 1.61 7.68
CA THR A 143 9.01 0.18 7.98
C THR A 143 8.30 -0.08 9.31
N VAL A 144 8.40 0.85 10.27
CA VAL A 144 7.91 0.68 11.64
C VAL A 144 6.42 0.31 11.70
N ASP A 145 5.62 0.83 10.77
CA ASP A 145 4.20 0.53 10.69
C ASP A 145 3.95 -0.94 10.29
N ASN A 146 4.68 -1.44 9.29
CA ASN A 146 4.64 -2.85 8.88
C ASN A 146 5.22 -3.76 9.97
N ASP A 147 6.35 -3.38 10.58
CA ASP A 147 7.00 -4.14 11.65
C ASP A 147 6.04 -4.32 12.85
N ASN A 148 5.36 -3.24 13.27
CA ASN A 148 4.39 -3.27 14.35
C ASN A 148 3.17 -4.13 14.01
N LEU A 149 2.66 -4.01 12.78
CA LEU A 149 1.51 -4.77 12.32
C LEU A 149 1.82 -6.27 12.25
N VAL A 150 2.94 -6.65 11.64
CA VAL A 150 3.41 -8.04 11.58
C VAL A 150 3.63 -8.58 12.98
N SER A 151 4.31 -7.82 13.85
CA SER A 151 4.53 -8.19 15.24
C SER A 151 3.23 -8.45 16.00
N TRP A 152 2.20 -7.62 15.78
CA TRP A 152 0.86 -7.83 16.35
C TRP A 152 0.21 -9.10 15.80
N TYR A 153 0.14 -9.28 14.48
CA TYR A 153 -0.43 -10.48 13.87
C TYR A 153 0.24 -11.76 14.36
N CYS A 154 1.57 -11.76 14.50
CA CYS A 154 2.33 -12.90 15.00
C CYS A 154 2.00 -13.23 16.45
N ARG A 155 1.79 -12.23 17.32
CA ARG A 155 1.37 -12.45 18.70
C ARG A 155 -0.05 -13.04 18.79
N GLU A 156 -0.91 -12.65 17.87
CA GLU A 156 -2.29 -13.16 17.79
C GLU A 156 -2.41 -14.52 17.07
N GLY A 157 -1.29 -15.13 16.70
CA GLY A 157 -1.26 -16.49 16.12
C GLY A 157 -1.50 -16.56 14.62
N ALA A 158 -1.40 -15.44 13.89
CA ALA A 158 -1.47 -15.45 12.43
C ALA A 158 -0.25 -16.18 11.81
N ARG A 159 -0.44 -16.67 10.59
CA ARG A 159 0.63 -17.25 9.76
C ARG A 159 1.15 -16.19 8.79
N ILE A 160 2.24 -15.51 9.16
CA ILE A 160 2.83 -14.43 8.36
C ILE A 160 4.22 -14.83 7.83
N HIS A 161 4.45 -14.71 6.53
CA HIS A 161 5.79 -14.73 5.95
C HIS A 161 6.18 -13.29 5.65
N TYR A 162 7.03 -12.72 6.50
CA TYR A 162 7.51 -11.35 6.36
C TYR A 162 8.92 -11.33 5.80
N ARG A 163 9.09 -10.64 4.68
CA ARG A 163 10.36 -10.54 3.98
C ARG A 163 10.82 -9.09 3.89
N MET A 164 12.01 -8.82 4.41
CA MET A 164 12.64 -7.50 4.39
C MET A 164 13.76 -7.44 3.36
N GLN A 165 13.74 -6.45 2.47
CA GLN A 165 14.75 -6.21 1.44
C GLN A 165 15.64 -5.03 1.85
N THR A 166 16.96 -5.15 1.80
CA THR A 166 17.86 -4.14 2.39
C THR A 166 18.46 -3.13 1.41
N GLN A 167 18.50 -3.46 0.12
CA GLN A 167 19.11 -2.60 -0.92
C GLN A 167 18.11 -2.03 -1.94
N GLU A 168 16.84 -2.38 -1.85
CA GLU A 168 15.79 -1.84 -2.74
C GLU A 168 15.25 -0.50 -2.24
N SER A 169 14.83 0.35 -3.17
CA SER A 169 13.97 1.52 -2.93
C SER A 169 12.49 1.12 -3.02
N HIS A 170 11.58 2.02 -2.62
CA HIS A 170 10.14 1.84 -2.78
C HIS A 170 9.78 1.49 -4.24
N ARG A 171 10.31 2.28 -5.19
CA ARG A 171 10.02 2.06 -6.62
C ARG A 171 10.53 0.71 -7.13
N SER A 172 11.73 0.30 -6.76
CA SER A 172 12.25 -1.00 -7.23
C SER A 172 11.49 -2.16 -6.59
N LEU A 173 11.13 -2.04 -5.30
CA LEU A 173 10.39 -3.05 -4.58
C LEU A 173 8.95 -3.18 -5.08
N ALA A 174 8.31 -2.10 -5.52
CA ALA A 174 6.99 -2.18 -6.16
C ALA A 174 6.99 -3.15 -7.37
N LEU A 175 8.10 -3.25 -8.10
CA LEU A 175 8.23 -4.22 -9.20
C LEU A 175 8.62 -5.61 -8.69
N THR A 176 9.74 -5.69 -7.97
CA THR A 176 10.34 -6.98 -7.59
C THR A 176 9.56 -7.68 -6.48
N GLY A 177 8.84 -6.92 -5.65
CA GLY A 177 7.89 -7.38 -4.64
C GLY A 177 6.70 -8.11 -5.25
N ILE A 178 6.11 -7.56 -6.33
CA ILE A 178 5.01 -8.23 -7.07
C ILE A 178 5.46 -9.60 -7.60
N LEU A 179 6.69 -9.70 -8.13
CA LEU A 179 7.19 -10.98 -8.62
C LEU A 179 7.37 -12.00 -7.49
N GLN A 180 7.86 -11.57 -6.33
CA GLN A 180 7.97 -12.43 -5.15
C GLN A 180 6.61 -12.86 -4.61
N ASP A 181 5.63 -11.96 -4.62
CA ASP A 181 4.26 -12.29 -4.26
C ASP A 181 3.70 -13.37 -5.19
N LEU A 182 3.83 -13.20 -6.51
CA LEU A 182 3.34 -14.20 -7.46
C LEU A 182 4.03 -15.56 -7.26
N ALA A 183 5.34 -15.57 -7.01
CA ALA A 183 6.07 -16.79 -6.68
C ALA A 183 5.51 -17.46 -5.40
N TRP A 184 5.37 -16.67 -4.33
CA TRP A 184 4.86 -17.15 -3.05
C TRP A 184 3.42 -17.66 -3.17
N SER A 185 2.58 -16.94 -3.90
CA SER A 185 1.19 -17.29 -4.16
C SER A 185 1.08 -18.59 -4.97
N LYS A 186 1.93 -18.78 -5.99
CA LYS A 186 2.01 -20.01 -6.79
C LYS A 186 2.33 -21.23 -5.92
N GLU A 187 3.26 -21.12 -4.97
CA GLU A 187 3.57 -22.23 -4.05
C GLU A 187 2.32 -22.67 -3.28
N ARG A 188 1.55 -21.71 -2.75
CA ARG A 188 0.33 -22.01 -1.99
C ARG A 188 -0.76 -22.62 -2.88
N PHE A 189 -0.94 -22.11 -4.11
CA PHE A 189 -1.86 -22.71 -5.07
C PHE A 189 -1.47 -24.13 -5.49
N ASN A 190 -0.17 -24.45 -5.48
CA ASN A 190 0.33 -25.81 -5.70
C ASN A 190 0.20 -26.72 -4.46
N GLY A 191 -0.42 -26.24 -3.38
CA GLY A 191 -0.64 -27.00 -2.15
C GLY A 191 0.59 -27.09 -1.25
N LEU A 192 1.63 -26.27 -1.46
CA LEU A 192 2.76 -26.21 -0.53
C LEU A 192 2.28 -25.50 0.74
N VAL A 193 2.20 -26.26 1.82
CA VAL A 193 1.79 -25.76 3.13
C VAL A 193 2.81 -24.76 3.66
N MET A 194 2.34 -23.62 4.14
CA MET A 194 3.18 -22.67 4.86
C MET A 194 3.43 -23.18 6.30
N PRO A 195 4.67 -23.11 6.82
CA PRO A 195 4.96 -23.46 8.20
C PRO A 195 4.06 -22.70 9.19
N GLU A 196 3.75 -23.34 10.32
CA GLU A 196 3.00 -22.70 11.40
C GLU A 196 3.73 -21.48 11.97
N GLY A 197 2.94 -20.51 12.43
CA GLY A 197 3.44 -19.24 13.00
C GLY A 197 4.06 -18.30 11.97
N CYS A 198 4.88 -17.38 12.46
CA CYS A 198 5.51 -16.35 11.64
C CYS A 198 6.93 -16.70 11.22
N GLN A 199 7.25 -16.40 9.96
CA GLN A 199 8.56 -16.54 9.35
C GLN A 199 9.07 -15.16 8.94
N ASN A 200 10.19 -14.73 9.51
CA ASN A 200 10.84 -13.46 9.16
C ASN A 200 12.14 -13.74 8.42
N SER A 201 12.35 -13.09 7.28
CA SER A 201 13.61 -13.20 6.53
C SER A 201 14.10 -11.84 6.07
N ILE A 202 15.42 -11.69 5.97
CA ILE A 202 16.09 -10.49 5.49
C ILE A 202 16.92 -10.88 4.27
N HIS A 203 16.72 -10.16 3.17
CA HIS A 203 17.42 -10.36 1.91
C HIS A 203 18.09 -9.06 1.46
N SER A 204 19.18 -9.18 0.71
CA SER A 204 19.82 -8.01 0.10
C SER A 204 18.92 -7.38 -0.95
N PHE A 205 18.41 -8.22 -1.86
CA PHE A 205 17.48 -7.89 -2.92
C PHE A 205 16.36 -8.91 -2.96
N ALA A 206 15.27 -8.56 -3.62
CA ALA A 206 14.30 -9.53 -4.06
C ALA A 206 14.98 -10.63 -4.89
N SER A 207 14.76 -11.90 -4.55
CA SER A 207 15.03 -12.97 -5.51
C SER A 207 13.99 -12.85 -6.61
N THR A 208 14.40 -12.45 -7.82
CA THR A 208 13.57 -12.61 -9.01
C THR A 208 13.59 -14.08 -9.39
N ASP A 209 12.77 -14.87 -8.70
CA ASP A 209 12.49 -16.22 -9.15
C ASP A 209 11.62 -16.11 -10.40
N PHE A 210 12.26 -16.16 -11.56
CA PHE A 210 11.63 -15.91 -12.85
C PHE A 210 10.61 -17.00 -13.24
N ASP A 211 10.49 -18.07 -12.46
CA ASP A 211 9.34 -18.98 -12.48
C ASP A 211 8.00 -18.28 -12.18
N ALA A 212 8.05 -17.08 -11.57
CA ALA A 212 6.90 -16.18 -11.42
C ALA A 212 6.60 -15.36 -12.69
N LEU A 213 7.58 -15.03 -13.54
CA LEU A 213 7.30 -14.45 -14.85
C LEU A 213 6.58 -15.46 -15.75
N ALA A 214 6.93 -16.74 -15.63
CA ALA A 214 6.20 -17.81 -16.30
C ALA A 214 4.70 -17.85 -15.91
N PHE A 215 4.35 -17.39 -14.70
CA PHE A 215 2.96 -17.27 -14.26
C PHE A 215 2.21 -16.14 -14.97
N LEU A 216 2.90 -15.05 -15.32
CA LEU A 216 2.33 -13.89 -15.99
C LEU A 216 2.09 -14.14 -17.49
N GLY A 217 2.91 -15.01 -18.10
CA GLY A 217 2.91 -15.26 -19.54
C GLY A 217 3.48 -14.09 -20.34
N GLU A 218 4.00 -14.37 -21.55
CA GLU A 218 4.77 -13.40 -22.36
C GLU A 218 4.04 -12.08 -22.62
N THR A 219 2.71 -12.11 -22.74
CA THR A 219 1.90 -10.91 -23.00
C THR A 219 1.89 -9.95 -21.81
N ALA A 220 1.79 -10.46 -20.58
CA ALA A 220 1.79 -9.63 -19.38
C ALA A 220 3.21 -9.13 -19.06
N VAL A 221 4.23 -9.97 -19.29
CA VAL A 221 5.64 -9.55 -19.19
C VAL A 221 5.90 -8.38 -20.13
N GLY A 222 5.54 -8.50 -21.42
CA GLY A 222 5.71 -7.41 -22.39
C GLY A 222 4.84 -6.18 -22.12
N ALA A 223 3.77 -6.28 -21.32
CA ALA A 223 3.01 -5.12 -20.86
C ALA A 223 3.71 -4.40 -19.70
N ILE A 224 4.30 -5.15 -18.76
CA ILE A 224 5.07 -4.61 -17.63
C ILE A 224 6.32 -3.89 -18.14
N GLU A 225 7.05 -4.51 -19.07
CA GLU A 225 8.24 -3.91 -19.70
C GLU A 225 7.93 -2.56 -20.36
N ARG A 226 6.83 -2.50 -21.13
CA ARG A 226 6.37 -1.26 -21.77
C ARG A 226 5.94 -0.19 -20.76
N GLN A 227 5.27 -0.60 -19.68
CA GLN A 227 4.79 0.34 -18.67
C GLN A 227 5.92 0.93 -17.84
N LEU A 228 6.96 0.14 -17.59
CA LEU A 228 8.08 0.52 -16.71
C LEU A 228 9.29 1.04 -17.48
N GLY A 229 9.32 0.87 -18.81
CA GLY A 229 10.47 1.24 -19.64
C GLY A 229 11.73 0.44 -19.31
N VAL A 230 11.55 -0.78 -18.80
CA VAL A 230 12.63 -1.70 -18.42
C VAL A 230 12.52 -2.97 -19.24
N ASP A 231 13.68 -3.55 -19.56
CA ASP A 231 13.77 -4.91 -20.08
C ASP A 231 13.96 -5.84 -18.87
N LEU A 232 12.93 -6.58 -18.48
CA LEU A 232 12.96 -7.40 -17.26
C LEU A 232 14.11 -8.43 -17.28
N PRO A 233 14.38 -9.11 -18.41
CA PRO A 233 15.61 -9.90 -18.60
C PRO A 233 16.92 -9.15 -18.36
N SER A 234 17.00 -7.83 -18.60
CA SER A 234 18.23 -7.05 -18.40
C SER A 234 18.54 -6.72 -16.93
N LEU A 235 17.57 -6.92 -16.04
CA LEU A 235 17.77 -6.79 -14.59
C LEU A 235 18.47 -8.03 -13.98
N ILE A 236 18.81 -9.01 -14.82
CA ILE A 236 19.64 -10.17 -14.49
C ILE A 236 21.10 -9.72 -14.50
N ILE A 237 21.69 -9.51 -13.31
CA ILE A 237 23.15 -9.50 -13.11
C ILE A 237 23.53 -10.79 -12.39
#